data_AF-A0A6F9AF25-F1
#
_entry.id   AF-A0A6F9AF25-F1
#
_cell.length_a   1.000
_cell.length_b   1.000
_cell.length_c   1.000
_cell.angle_alpha   90.00
_cell.angle_beta   90.00
_cell.angle_gamma   90.00
#
_symmetry.space_group_name_H-M   'P 1'
#
loop_
_entity.id
_entity.type
_entity.pdbx_description
1 polymer ?
#
loop_
_entity_poly.entity_id
_entity_poly.type
_entity_poly.pdbx_seq_one_letter_code
_entity_poly.pdbx_strand_id
1 'polypeptide(L)'
;MGTGKTSNETSLFTYDTKYLLDTYYYVKHDPTFIPAFSVSSDPADPLVEDMLKMCFGEGAQFCKYDTMSTRSLVVGNATLLSFRSHETLMQDLESVVSCGWLATPRYGAKIGTRYLEGATVSFTCNSGHVLYGAPERTCLPSGEWTGEETSCVSDLREEACVLDQSRDEKSACILTVKSSSHI
;
A
#
# COMPACT_ATOMS: atom_id res chain seq x y z
N MET A 1 -47.05 -7.45 20.39
CA MET A 1 -47.52 -6.05 20.29
C MET A 1 -47.15 -5.34 21.59
N GLY A 2 -45.91 -4.85 21.71
CA GLY A 2 -45.45 -4.14 22.91
C GLY A 2 -45.68 -2.65 22.73
N THR A 3 -46.58 -2.06 23.52
CA THR A 3 -46.80 -0.61 23.55
C THR A 3 -45.64 0.08 24.26
N GLY A 4 -44.60 0.43 23.51
CA GLY A 4 -43.51 1.28 24.01
C GLY A 4 -43.98 2.73 24.11
N LYS A 5 -44.43 3.15 25.29
CA LYS A 5 -44.65 4.58 25.59
C LYS A 5 -43.30 5.19 25.93
N THR A 6 -42.69 5.90 24.98
CA THR A 6 -41.48 6.70 25.24
C THR A 6 -41.86 7.85 26.17
N SER A 7 -41.29 7.90 27.37
CA SER A 7 -41.31 9.11 28.20
C SER A 7 -40.53 10.21 27.49
N ASN A 8 -40.86 11.49 27.73
CA ASN A 8 -40.22 12.64 27.07
C ASN A 8 -38.73 12.82 27.42
N GLU A 9 -38.16 11.91 28.20
CA GLU A 9 -36.79 11.94 28.74
C GLU A 9 -35.82 11.06 27.92
N THR A 10 -36.31 10.40 26.87
CA THR A 10 -35.55 9.40 26.11
C THR A 10 -35.40 9.79 24.63
N SER A 11 -34.75 10.92 24.35
CA SER A 11 -34.21 11.14 23.00
C SER A 11 -32.91 10.35 22.87
N LEU A 12 -33.04 9.13 22.36
CA LEU A 12 -32.01 8.09 22.41
C LEU A 12 -30.91 8.19 21.35
N PHE A 13 -30.97 9.13 20.40
CA PHE A 13 -29.91 9.26 19.39
C PHE A 13 -29.73 10.71 18.95
N THR A 14 -28.91 11.47 19.67
CA THR A 14 -28.27 12.66 19.09
C THR A 14 -26.77 12.43 19.05
N TYR A 15 -26.23 12.37 17.83
CA TYR A 15 -24.79 12.49 17.59
C TYR A 15 -24.41 13.94 17.88
N ASP A 16 -24.38 14.33 19.16
CA ASP A 16 -24.04 15.68 19.54
C ASP A 16 -22.51 15.84 19.55
N THR A 17 -22.05 16.97 18.99
CA THR A 17 -20.64 17.33 19.06
C THR A 17 -20.21 17.50 20.52
N LYS A 18 -18.91 17.30 20.80
CA LYS A 18 -18.34 17.49 22.15
C LYS A 18 -18.72 18.85 22.78
N TYR A 19 -18.76 19.89 21.96
CA TYR A 19 -19.19 21.22 22.39
C TYR A 19 -20.64 21.24 22.92
N LEU A 20 -21.56 20.54 22.26
CA LEU A 20 -22.96 20.47 22.68
C LEU A 20 -23.14 19.60 23.93
N LEU A 21 -22.37 18.51 24.07
CA LEU A 21 -22.29 17.73 25.30
C LEU A 21 -21.85 18.58 26.50
N ASP A 22 -20.85 19.44 26.31
CA ASP A 22 -20.24 20.24 27.38
C ASP A 22 -21.02 21.52 27.72
N THR A 23 -21.88 22.03 26.82
CA THR A 23 -22.58 23.33 26.98
C THR A 23 -24.07 23.21 27.29
N TYR A 24 -24.63 21.99 27.33
CA TYR A 24 -26.05 21.80 27.63
C TYR A 24 -26.37 22.16 29.09
N TYR A 25 -27.25 23.16 29.26
CA TYR A 25 -27.64 23.72 30.56
C TYR A 25 -28.44 22.77 31.47
N TYR A 26 -28.95 21.66 30.92
CA TYR A 26 -29.71 20.64 31.63
C TYR A 26 -29.29 19.25 31.15
N VAL A 27 -29.14 18.31 32.08
CA VAL A 27 -28.79 16.90 31.82
C VAL A 27 -29.92 16.25 31.01
N LYS A 28 -29.79 16.25 29.68
CA LYS A 28 -30.75 15.62 28.76
C LYS A 28 -30.46 14.16 28.45
N HIS A 29 -29.28 13.69 28.82
CA HIS A 29 -28.85 12.32 28.62
C HIS A 29 -28.53 11.73 29.98
N ASP A 30 -29.00 10.51 30.22
CA ASP A 30 -28.57 9.75 31.37
C ASP A 30 -27.08 9.40 31.20
N PRO A 31 -26.16 9.93 32.04
CA PRO A 31 -24.73 9.65 31.91
C PRO A 31 -24.37 8.20 32.24
N THR A 32 -25.31 7.45 32.83
CA THR A 32 -25.19 6.01 33.10
C THR A 32 -25.78 5.15 31.99
N PHE A 33 -26.34 5.77 30.94
CA PHE A 33 -26.85 5.06 29.78
C PHE A 33 -25.70 4.40 29.02
N ILE A 34 -25.63 3.08 29.12
CA ILE A 34 -24.76 2.24 28.32
C ILE A 34 -25.62 1.72 27.17
N PRO A 35 -25.38 2.15 25.91
CA PRO A 35 -26.13 1.63 24.79
C PRO A 35 -25.89 0.13 24.66
N ALA A 36 -26.96 -0.64 24.54
CA ALA A 36 -26.87 -2.08 24.35
C ALA A 36 -26.40 -2.39 22.92
N PHE A 37 -25.10 -2.33 22.68
CA PHE A 37 -24.47 -2.74 21.41
C PHE A 37 -24.29 -4.26 21.31
N SER A 38 -24.61 -5.01 22.37
CA SER A 38 -24.63 -6.46 22.37
C SER A 38 -26.07 -6.95 22.41
N VAL A 39 -26.44 -7.81 21.46
CA VAL A 39 -27.74 -8.47 21.52
C VAL A 39 -27.62 -9.71 22.38
N SER A 40 -28.42 -9.77 23.45
CA SER A 40 -28.62 -10.97 24.25
C SER A 40 -29.36 -12.01 23.42
N SER A 41 -28.68 -13.08 23.00
CA SER A 41 -29.31 -14.22 22.34
C SER A 41 -29.95 -15.13 23.40
N ASP A 42 -31.26 -15.00 23.60
CA ASP A 42 -32.03 -15.97 24.38
C ASP A 42 -32.02 -17.32 23.64
N PRO A 43 -31.50 -18.42 24.22
CA PRO A 43 -31.48 -19.72 23.57
C PRO A 43 -32.86 -20.27 23.25
N ALA A 44 -33.93 -19.77 23.89
CA ALA A 44 -35.31 -20.14 23.59
C ALA A 44 -35.89 -19.41 22.37
N ASP A 45 -35.16 -18.43 21.82
CA ASP A 45 -35.59 -17.68 20.65
C ASP A 45 -35.45 -18.54 19.38
N PRO A 46 -36.56 -18.81 18.67
CA PRO A 46 -36.54 -19.68 17.49
C PRO A 46 -35.66 -19.13 16.35
N LEU A 47 -35.36 -17.83 16.34
CA LEU A 47 -34.50 -17.21 15.33
C LEU A 47 -33.02 -17.52 15.52
N VAL A 48 -32.60 -17.85 16.75
CA VAL A 48 -31.18 -18.00 17.11
C VAL A 48 -30.55 -19.21 16.42
N GLU A 49 -31.28 -20.30 16.26
CA GLU A 49 -30.75 -21.51 15.60
C GLU A 49 -30.38 -21.22 14.14
N ASP A 50 -31.29 -20.59 13.39
CA ASP A 50 -31.07 -20.26 11.98
C ASP A 50 -30.02 -19.16 11.81
N MET A 51 -30.00 -18.18 12.71
CA MET A 51 -28.95 -17.16 12.74
C MET A 51 -27.58 -17.79 12.98
N LEU A 52 -27.44 -18.73 13.92
CA LEU A 52 -26.14 -19.38 14.20
C LEU A 52 -25.66 -20.24 13.04
N LYS A 53 -26.57 -20.86 12.28
CA LYS A 53 -26.23 -21.59 11.04
C LYS A 53 -25.72 -20.68 9.93
N MET A 54 -26.20 -19.44 9.86
CA MET A 54 -25.83 -18.47 8.83
C MET A 54 -24.62 -17.61 9.22
N CYS A 55 -24.65 -17.04 10.43
CA CYS A 55 -23.69 -16.05 10.92
C CYS A 55 -22.53 -16.74 11.65
N PHE A 56 -21.54 -17.21 10.90
CA PHE A 56 -20.31 -17.81 11.42
C PHE A 56 -19.06 -17.26 10.71
N GLY A 57 -17.91 -17.35 11.38
CA GLY A 57 -16.64 -16.82 10.88
C GLY A 57 -16.47 -15.31 11.08
N GLU A 58 -15.60 -14.70 10.29
CA GLU A 58 -15.38 -13.24 10.30
C GLU A 58 -16.63 -12.50 9.84
N GLY A 59 -16.92 -11.38 10.50
CA GLY A 59 -18.13 -10.60 10.25
C GLY A 59 -19.40 -11.17 10.91
N ALA A 60 -19.33 -12.35 11.53
CA ALA A 60 -20.48 -12.98 12.17
C ALA A 60 -21.08 -12.13 13.29
N GLN A 61 -20.27 -11.37 14.04
CA GLN A 61 -20.78 -10.46 15.06
C GLN A 61 -21.75 -9.40 14.50
N PHE A 62 -21.47 -8.86 13.31
CA PHE A 62 -22.34 -7.87 12.66
C PHE A 62 -23.63 -8.54 12.15
N CYS A 63 -23.47 -9.70 11.51
CA CYS A 63 -24.59 -10.53 11.07
C CYS A 63 -25.54 -10.90 12.23
N LYS A 64 -25.00 -11.35 13.37
CA LYS A 64 -25.77 -11.69 14.57
C LYS A 64 -26.49 -10.48 15.14
N TYR A 65 -25.79 -9.34 15.26
CA TYR A 65 -26.36 -8.10 15.77
C TYR A 65 -27.54 -7.63 14.92
N ASP A 66 -27.36 -7.53 13.59
CA ASP A 66 -28.40 -7.07 12.70
C ASP A 66 -29.57 -8.06 12.62
N THR A 67 -29.29 -9.37 12.61
CA THR A 67 -30.35 -10.39 12.64
C THR A 67 -31.21 -10.25 13.90
N MET A 68 -30.58 -10.12 15.07
CA MET A 68 -31.31 -10.15 16.34
C MET A 68 -31.99 -8.80 16.65
N SER A 69 -31.38 -7.68 16.23
CA SER A 69 -31.97 -6.34 16.39
C SER A 69 -33.12 -6.08 15.40
N THR A 70 -32.98 -6.51 14.14
CA THR A 70 -34.01 -6.32 13.10
C THR A 70 -35.01 -7.47 13.00
N ARG A 71 -34.74 -8.59 13.69
CA ARG A 71 -35.50 -9.84 13.60
C ARG A 71 -35.58 -10.39 12.17
N SER A 72 -34.54 -10.19 11.35
CA SER A 72 -34.51 -10.58 9.94
C SER A 72 -33.21 -11.26 9.55
N LEU A 73 -33.30 -12.54 9.19
CA LEU A 73 -32.20 -13.32 8.61
C LEU A 73 -31.73 -12.73 7.27
N VAL A 74 -32.63 -12.07 6.52
CA VAL A 74 -32.29 -11.42 5.24
C VAL A 74 -31.37 -10.23 5.47
N VAL A 75 -31.66 -9.42 6.50
CA VAL A 75 -30.80 -8.28 6.86
C VAL A 75 -29.45 -8.78 7.36
N GLY A 76 -29.43 -9.77 8.26
CA GLY A 76 -28.19 -10.40 8.72
C GLY A 76 -27.31 -10.96 7.60
N ASN A 77 -27.92 -11.66 6.64
CA ASN A 77 -27.21 -12.18 5.46
C ASN A 77 -26.64 -11.03 4.61
N ALA A 78 -27.41 -9.97 4.38
CA ALA A 78 -26.95 -8.80 3.65
C ALA A 78 -25.76 -8.13 4.35
N THR A 79 -25.79 -8.03 5.68
CA THR A 79 -24.67 -7.50 6.48
C THR A 79 -23.43 -8.37 6.34
N LEU A 80 -23.57 -9.70 6.40
CA LEU A 80 -22.46 -10.62 6.22
C LEU A 80 -21.84 -10.51 4.82
N LEU A 81 -22.68 -10.38 3.78
CA LEU A 81 -22.23 -10.16 2.41
C LEU A 81 -21.54 -8.81 2.25
N SER A 82 -22.09 -7.76 2.87
CA SER A 82 -21.48 -6.42 2.85
C SER A 82 -20.11 -6.43 3.52
N PHE A 83 -19.98 -7.10 4.67
CA PHE A 83 -18.70 -7.26 5.36
C PHE A 83 -17.68 -7.97 4.47
N ARG A 84 -18.03 -9.12 3.88
CA ARG A 84 -17.13 -9.85 2.98
C ARG A 84 -16.72 -9.04 1.76
N SER A 85 -17.67 -8.33 1.15
CA SER A 85 -17.37 -7.45 0.02
C SER A 85 -16.43 -6.31 0.41
N HIS A 86 -16.57 -5.77 1.61
CA HIS A 86 -15.66 -4.75 2.13
C HIS A 86 -14.26 -5.32 2.35
N GLU A 87 -14.14 -6.48 2.99
CA GLU A 87 -12.84 -7.14 3.20
C GLU A 87 -12.13 -7.44 1.88
N THR A 88 -12.83 -7.98 0.88
CA THR A 88 -12.27 -8.20 -0.46
C THR A 88 -11.81 -6.89 -1.10
N LEU A 89 -12.61 -5.83 -1.01
CA LEU A 89 -12.23 -4.52 -1.54
C LEU A 89 -11.00 -3.96 -0.83
N MET A 90 -10.92 -4.09 0.49
CA MET A 90 -9.78 -3.61 1.28
C MET A 90 -8.51 -4.38 0.92
N GLN A 91 -8.62 -5.69 0.67
CA GLN A 91 -7.52 -6.51 0.19
C GLN A 91 -7.08 -6.10 -1.22
N ASP A 92 -8.03 -5.90 -2.14
CA ASP A 92 -7.73 -5.48 -3.52
C ASP A 92 -7.13 -4.07 -3.61
N LEU A 93 -7.43 -3.22 -2.62
CA LEU A 93 -6.91 -1.87 -2.47
C LEU A 93 -5.63 -1.80 -1.63
N GLU A 94 -5.03 -2.93 -1.29
CA GLU A 94 -3.75 -2.93 -0.57
C GLU A 94 -2.69 -2.15 -1.37
N SER A 95 -2.00 -1.24 -0.69
CA SER A 95 -1.01 -0.39 -1.34
C SER A 95 0.16 -1.21 -1.84
N VAL A 96 0.54 -1.02 -3.10
CA VAL A 96 1.76 -1.62 -3.67
C VAL A 96 2.95 -0.69 -3.50
N VAL A 97 4.13 -1.26 -3.23
CA VAL A 97 5.40 -0.52 -3.20
C VAL A 97 5.91 -0.36 -4.63
N SER A 98 6.20 0.89 -5.01
CA SER A 98 6.79 1.25 -6.30
C SER A 98 8.06 2.07 -6.07
N CYS A 99 9.16 1.66 -6.68
CA CYS A 99 10.44 2.37 -6.56
C CYS A 99 10.60 3.52 -7.55
N GLY A 100 9.59 3.78 -8.37
CA GLY A 100 9.61 4.85 -9.36
C GLY A 100 10.44 4.52 -10.61
N TRP A 101 10.38 5.42 -11.59
CA TRP A 101 10.98 5.24 -12.90
C TRP A 101 12.51 5.43 -12.88
N LEU A 102 13.24 4.49 -13.50
CA LEU A 102 14.66 4.66 -13.81
C LEU A 102 14.84 5.16 -15.25
N ALA A 103 15.69 6.18 -15.42
CA ALA A 103 16.01 6.70 -16.74
C ALA A 103 16.85 5.70 -17.56
N THR A 104 16.69 5.73 -18.88
CA THR A 104 17.60 5.02 -19.78
C THR A 104 18.91 5.78 -19.87
N PRO A 105 20.08 5.15 -19.61
CA PRO A 105 21.36 5.84 -19.68
C PRO A 105 21.63 6.34 -21.11
N ARG A 106 22.20 7.54 -21.24
CA ARG A 106 22.66 8.04 -22.55
C ARG A 106 23.74 7.11 -23.09
N TYR A 107 23.69 6.79 -24.38
CA TYR A 107 24.59 5.82 -25.01
C TYR A 107 24.52 4.41 -24.39
N GLY A 108 23.37 4.04 -23.85
CA GLY A 108 23.10 2.70 -23.35
C GLY A 108 21.64 2.32 -23.51
N ALA A 109 21.28 1.19 -22.90
CA ALA A 109 19.94 0.65 -22.89
C ALA A 109 19.51 0.27 -21.47
N LYS A 110 18.19 0.33 -21.25
CA LYS A 110 17.51 -0.13 -20.03
C LYS A 110 16.65 -1.33 -20.41
N ILE A 111 16.84 -2.44 -19.72
CA ILE A 111 16.08 -3.68 -19.90
C ILE A 111 15.22 -3.90 -18.67
N GLY A 112 13.90 -3.91 -18.88
CA GLY A 112 12.90 -4.03 -17.82
C GLY A 112 11.92 -2.85 -17.80
N THR A 113 10.65 -3.14 -17.54
CA THR A 113 9.55 -2.17 -17.56
C THR A 113 8.69 -2.20 -16.30
N ARG A 114 9.04 -3.05 -15.32
CA ARG A 114 8.35 -3.16 -14.03
C ARG A 114 9.11 -2.35 -12.98
N TYR A 115 8.38 -1.68 -12.10
CA TYR A 115 8.93 -0.80 -11.06
C TYR A 115 8.35 -1.09 -9.67
N LEU A 116 7.59 -2.18 -9.54
CA LEU A 116 7.06 -2.65 -8.26
C LEU A 116 8.11 -3.42 -7.48
N GLU A 117 7.89 -3.59 -6.18
CA GLU A 117 8.73 -4.41 -5.30
C GLU A 117 9.12 -5.75 -5.95
N GLY A 118 10.40 -6.11 -5.82
CA GLY A 118 10.99 -7.32 -6.41
C GLY A 118 11.23 -7.24 -7.91
N ALA A 119 10.82 -6.16 -8.60
CA ALA A 119 11.19 -5.96 -9.99
C ALA A 119 12.68 -5.65 -10.11
N THR A 120 13.28 -6.16 -11.18
CA THR A 120 14.69 -5.95 -11.50
C THR A 120 14.83 -5.31 -12.88
N VAL A 121 15.68 -4.30 -12.97
CA VAL A 121 15.99 -3.55 -14.19
C VAL A 121 17.49 -3.62 -14.43
N SER A 122 17.88 -4.07 -15.62
CA SER A 122 19.29 -4.20 -16.00
C SER A 122 19.67 -3.13 -17.02
N PHE A 123 20.95 -2.75 -17.05
CA PHE A 123 21.48 -1.69 -17.88
C PHE A 123 22.66 -2.19 -18.70
N THR A 124 22.77 -1.70 -19.92
CA THR A 124 23.90 -1.97 -20.81
C THR A 124 24.37 -0.70 -21.50
N CYS A 125 25.64 -0.66 -21.89
CA CYS A 125 26.20 0.44 -22.66
C CYS A 125 26.44 0.03 -24.11
N ASN A 126 26.30 0.99 -25.03
CA ASN A 126 26.62 0.79 -26.44
C ASN A 126 28.13 0.57 -26.61
N SER A 127 28.52 0.04 -27.78
CA SER A 127 29.93 -0.11 -28.12
C SER A 127 30.70 1.21 -27.98
N GLY A 128 31.94 1.13 -27.46
CA GLY A 128 32.78 2.30 -27.19
C GLY A 128 32.43 3.09 -25.92
N HIS A 129 31.54 2.56 -25.07
CA HIS A 129 31.20 3.14 -23.77
C HIS A 129 31.34 2.11 -22.65
N VAL A 130 31.69 2.58 -21.46
CA VAL A 130 31.83 1.78 -20.23
C VAL A 130 30.71 2.13 -19.25
N LEU A 131 30.16 1.10 -18.61
CA LEU A 131 29.13 1.23 -17.59
C LEU A 131 29.75 1.64 -16.25
N TYR A 132 29.27 2.74 -15.70
CA TYR A 132 29.54 3.19 -14.33
C TYR A 132 28.27 3.09 -13.48
N GLY A 133 28.42 2.69 -12.22
CA GLY A 133 27.31 2.43 -11.30
C GLY A 133 26.86 0.97 -11.33
N ALA A 134 25.61 0.72 -10.93
CA ALA A 134 25.08 -0.64 -10.87
C ALA A 134 24.62 -1.13 -12.26
N PRO A 135 25.06 -2.31 -12.74
CA PRO A 135 24.56 -2.89 -13.99
C PRO A 135 23.13 -3.43 -13.87
N GLU A 136 22.67 -3.63 -12.64
CA GLU A 136 21.34 -4.14 -12.33
C GLU A 136 20.85 -3.51 -11.03
N ARG A 137 19.57 -3.13 -11.00
CA ARG A 137 18.90 -2.51 -9.85
C ARG A 137 17.60 -3.24 -9.58
N THR A 138 17.35 -3.56 -8.31
CA THR A 138 16.15 -4.26 -7.83
C THR A 138 15.34 -3.34 -6.92
N CYS A 139 14.02 -3.34 -7.07
CA CYS A 139 13.13 -2.55 -6.24
C CYS A 139 12.92 -3.21 -4.88
N LEU A 140 13.32 -2.53 -3.81
CA LEU A 140 13.21 -3.00 -2.44
C LEU A 140 11.81 -2.76 -1.84
N PRO A 141 11.46 -3.48 -0.76
CA PRO A 141 10.24 -3.20 0.01
C PRO A 141 10.20 -1.77 0.60
N SER A 142 11.36 -1.10 0.70
CA SER A 142 11.44 0.30 1.15
C SER A 142 10.97 1.31 0.09
N GLY A 143 10.73 0.89 -1.16
CA GLY A 143 10.46 1.81 -2.26
C GLY A 143 11.72 2.44 -2.87
N GLU A 144 12.89 1.90 -2.56
CA GLU A 144 14.17 2.36 -3.14
C GLU A 144 14.78 1.30 -4.07
N TRP A 145 15.47 1.76 -5.11
CA TRP A 145 16.25 0.89 -5.99
C TRP A 145 17.59 0.57 -5.34
N THR A 146 18.00 -0.71 -5.40
CA THR A 146 19.36 -1.10 -5.02
C THR A 146 20.42 -0.45 -5.92
N GLY A 147 21.64 -0.33 -5.41
CA GLY A 147 22.80 0.10 -6.17
C GLY A 147 22.80 1.57 -6.57
N GLU A 148 23.92 2.00 -7.14
CA GLU A 148 24.14 3.38 -7.60
C GLU A 148 23.53 3.62 -8.99
N GLU A 149 23.29 4.89 -9.32
CA GLU A 149 22.76 5.30 -10.63
C GLU A 149 23.71 4.90 -11.77
N THR A 150 23.13 4.38 -12.86
CA THR A 150 23.89 3.88 -13.99
C THR A 150 24.14 4.95 -15.03
N SER A 151 25.39 5.11 -15.47
CA SER A 151 25.76 5.97 -16.59
C SER A 151 26.69 5.25 -17.55
N CYS A 152 26.62 5.61 -18.84
CA CYS A 152 27.54 5.14 -19.85
C CYS A 152 28.45 6.29 -20.26
N VAL A 153 29.73 6.14 -20.01
CA VAL A 153 30.76 7.13 -20.37
C VAL A 153 31.58 6.57 -21.51
N SER A 154 31.98 7.42 -22.46
CA SER A 154 32.83 6.99 -23.57
C SER A 154 34.11 6.34 -23.04
N ASP A 155 34.52 5.21 -23.62
CA ASP A 155 35.81 4.57 -23.38
C ASP A 155 36.93 5.34 -24.09
N LEU A 156 36.91 6.66 -23.95
CA LEU A 156 38.10 7.47 -24.19
C LEU A 156 38.96 7.22 -22.95
N ARG A 157 39.89 6.28 -23.04
CA ARG A 157 41.07 6.38 -22.20
C ARG A 157 41.60 7.78 -22.43
N GLU A 158 41.48 8.64 -21.43
CA GLU A 158 42.43 9.73 -21.29
C GLU A 158 43.79 9.05 -21.21
N GLU A 159 44.41 8.88 -22.38
CA GLU A 159 45.84 9.05 -22.47
C GLU A 159 46.08 10.31 -21.67
N ALA A 160 46.72 10.17 -20.51
CA ALA A 160 47.35 11.30 -19.88
C ALA A 160 48.21 11.93 -20.99
N CYS A 161 47.70 13.00 -21.60
CA CYS A 161 48.54 13.93 -22.34
C CYS A 161 49.48 14.46 -21.26
N VAL A 162 50.60 13.77 -21.06
CA VAL A 162 51.70 14.35 -20.30
C VAL A 162 52.05 15.59 -21.09
N LEU A 163 51.78 16.75 -20.52
CA LEU A 163 52.27 18.02 -21.02
C LEU A 163 53.80 17.91 -20.99
N ASP A 164 54.41 17.49 -22.09
CA ASP A 164 55.85 17.67 -22.24
C ASP A 164 56.08 19.18 -22.38
N GLN A 165 56.73 19.78 -21.39
CA GLN A 165 57.14 21.19 -21.40
C GLN A 165 58.33 21.40 -22.35
N SER A 166 58.36 20.73 -23.51
CA SER A 166 59.38 20.93 -24.51
C SER A 166 58.74 21.38 -25.83
N ARG A 167 59.19 22.56 -26.24
CA ARG A 167 58.75 23.35 -27.38
C ARG A 167 59.13 22.63 -28.67
N ASP A 168 58.16 22.09 -29.41
CA ASP A 168 58.01 22.15 -30.88
C ASP A 168 56.87 21.21 -31.36
N GLU A 169 56.02 21.72 -32.27
CA GLU A 169 54.80 21.09 -32.79
C GLU A 169 55.00 19.67 -33.37
N LYS A 170 54.56 18.66 -32.61
CA LYS A 170 53.82 17.46 -33.07
C LYS A 170 53.48 16.59 -31.85
N SER A 171 52.25 16.66 -31.35
CA SER A 171 51.72 15.63 -30.44
C SER A 171 51.73 14.28 -31.16
N ALA A 172 52.62 13.38 -30.75
CA ALA A 172 52.60 11.99 -31.17
C ALA A 172 51.92 11.17 -30.06
N CYS A 173 50.64 10.83 -30.25
CA CYS A 173 49.98 9.78 -29.48
C CYS A 173 50.58 8.44 -29.91
N ILE A 174 51.39 7.81 -29.05
CA ILE A 174 51.92 6.46 -29.31
C ILE A 174 50.85 5.45 -28.88
N LEU A 175 50.08 4.98 -29.87
CA LEU A 175 49.12 3.89 -29.70
C LEU A 175 49.84 2.61 -29.27
N THR A 176 49.63 2.18 -28.02
CA THR A 176 49.89 0.78 -27.63
C THR A 176 48.58 0.11 -27.28
N VAL A 177 48.14 -0.75 -28.20
CA VAL A 177 47.02 -1.69 -28.01
C VAL A 177 47.41 -2.64 -26.87
N LYS A 178 46.79 -2.51 -25.70
CA LYS A 178 46.75 -3.62 -24.74
C LYS A 178 45.64 -4.56 -25.16
N SER A 179 46.03 -5.74 -25.64
CA SER A 179 45.16 -6.86 -25.95
C SER A 179 44.24 -7.14 -24.77
N SER A 180 42.95 -7.28 -25.03
CA SER A 180 42.00 -7.81 -24.06
C SER A 180 42.29 -9.30 -23.90
N SER A 181 42.82 -9.68 -22.74
CA SER A 181 42.91 -11.07 -22.31
C SER A 181 41.68 -11.38 -21.45
N HIS A 182 40.66 -11.99 -22.05
CA HIS A 182 39.68 -12.78 -21.31
C HIS A 182 39.27 -13.97 -22.20
N ILE A 183 39.84 -15.13 -21.83
CA ILE A 183 39.45 -16.54 -22.08
C ILE A 183 39.02 -16.89 -23.51
#